data_AF-A0A6X0EFP9-F1
#
_entry.id   AF-A0A6X0EFP9-F1
#
_cell.length_a   1.000
_cell.length_b   1.000
_cell.length_c   1.000
_cell.angle_alpha   90.00
_cell.angle_beta   90.00
_cell.angle_gamma   90.00
#
_symmetry.space_group_name_H-M   'P 1'
#
loop_
_entity.id
_entity.type
_entity.pdbx_description
1 polymer ?
#
loop_
_entity_poly.entity_id
_entity_poly.type
_entity_poly.pdbx_seq_one_letter_code
_entity_poly.pdbx_strand_id
1 'polypeptide(L)'
;MSKLTQMNKQIFKNNLQKTVDEIKQSKNINSLKDRFLIVPIEESGKILDSTDEMMKRMVLTEENIGGKQLGINDTVDVLGGVFPKAPLWINVSFLGIIDETAIFKLDTSLRFRKPTLLQNVETGHAPFKVIVE
;
A
#
# COMPACT_ATOMS: atom_id res chain seq x y z
N MET A 1 18.43 15.01 -2.82
CA MET A 1 17.50 13.88 -2.56
C MET A 1 17.77 12.81 -3.60
N SER A 2 18.05 11.57 -3.20
CA SER A 2 18.25 10.47 -4.14
C SER A 2 16.96 10.22 -4.91
N LYS A 3 17.05 10.16 -6.25
CA LYS A 3 15.90 9.88 -7.09
C LYS A 3 15.49 8.42 -6.89
N LEU A 4 14.22 8.14 -6.61
CA LEU A 4 13.71 6.77 -6.55
C LEU A 4 13.73 6.19 -7.97
N THR A 5 14.73 5.37 -8.27
CA THR A 5 14.94 4.78 -9.61
C THR A 5 14.50 3.33 -9.70
N GLN A 6 14.24 2.69 -8.55
CA GLN A 6 13.91 1.27 -8.46
C GLN A 6 12.70 1.04 -7.56
N MET A 7 11.85 0.10 -7.95
CA MET A 7 10.79 -0.45 -7.13
C MET A 7 10.67 -1.92 -7.47
N ASN A 8 10.80 -2.78 -6.47
CA ASN A 8 10.64 -4.22 -6.59
C ASN A 8 9.93 -4.75 -5.34
N LYS A 9 9.61 -6.05 -5.34
CA LYS A 9 8.91 -6.72 -4.23
C LYS A 9 9.54 -6.45 -2.86
N GLN A 10 10.86 -6.53 -2.76
CA GLN A 10 11.58 -6.35 -1.50
C GLN A 10 11.55 -4.89 -1.03
N ILE A 11 11.78 -3.93 -1.93
CA ILE A 11 11.73 -2.49 -1.60
C ILE A 11 10.33 -2.11 -1.14
N PHE A 12 9.30 -2.54 -1.87
CA PHE A 12 7.91 -2.25 -1.54
C PHE A 12 7.51 -2.83 -0.18
N LYS A 13 7.87 -4.10 0.08
CA LYS A 13 7.66 -4.75 1.39
C LYS A 13 8.34 -4.00 2.54
N ASN A 14 9.61 -3.64 2.36
CA ASN A 14 10.37 -2.92 3.38
C ASN A 14 9.76 -1.54 3.66
N ASN A 15 9.28 -0.86 2.62
CA ASN A 15 8.65 0.45 2.76
C ASN A 15 7.31 0.36 3.50
N LEU A 16 6.47 -0.65 3.18
CA LEU A 16 5.25 -0.94 3.93
C LEU A 16 5.56 -1.22 5.41
N GLN A 17 6.55 -2.06 5.69
CA GLN A 17 6.93 -2.39 7.07
C GLN A 17 7.36 -1.15 7.85
N LYS A 18 8.23 -0.31 7.28
CA LYS A 18 8.64 0.95 7.91
C LYS A 18 7.45 1.85 8.23
N THR A 19 6.51 1.97 7.31
CA THR A 19 5.30 2.79 7.51
C THR A 19 4.46 2.25 8.67
N VAL A 20 4.30 0.93 8.77
CA VAL A 20 3.61 0.28 9.89
C VAL A 20 4.34 0.50 11.21
N ASP A 21 5.67 0.35 11.21
CA ASP A 21 6.49 0.54 12.40
C ASP A 21 6.39 1.98 12.93
N GLU A 22 6.36 2.98 12.04
CA GLU A 22 6.13 4.38 12.40
C GLU A 22 4.76 4.59 13.08
N ILE A 23 3.71 3.95 12.57
CA ILE A 23 2.37 4.01 13.18
C ILE A 23 2.39 3.34 14.55
N LYS A 24 3.01 2.16 14.66
CA LYS A 24 3.09 1.42 15.92
C LYS A 24 3.85 2.19 16.99
N GLN A 25 4.97 2.79 16.63
CA GLN A 25 5.78 3.60 17.53
C GLN A 25 5.01 4.85 17.99
N SER A 26 4.37 5.56 17.07
CA SER A 26 3.63 6.80 17.39
C SER A 26 2.38 6.54 18.25
N LYS A 27 1.68 5.42 18.06
CA LYS A 27 0.46 5.07 18.81
C LYS A 27 0.72 4.08 19.97
N ASN A 28 1.99 3.72 20.24
CA ASN A 28 2.39 2.73 21.24
C ASN A 28 1.64 1.39 21.12
N ILE A 29 1.48 0.91 19.88
CA ILE A 29 0.74 -0.33 19.58
C ILE A 29 1.67 -1.53 19.78
N ASN A 30 1.22 -2.49 20.58
CA ASN A 30 1.84 -3.80 20.70
C ASN A 30 0.92 -4.86 20.09
N SER A 31 1.39 -5.55 19.04
CA SER A 31 0.66 -6.61 18.34
C SER A 31 1.60 -7.74 17.96
N LEU A 32 1.10 -8.99 17.99
CA LEU A 32 1.86 -10.16 17.54
C LEU A 32 1.86 -10.30 16.01
N LYS A 33 0.80 -9.81 15.36
CA LYS A 33 0.59 -9.94 13.93
C LYS A 33 0.06 -8.64 13.34
N ASP A 34 0.34 -8.45 12.06
CA ASP A 34 -0.17 -7.32 11.27
C ASP A 34 -0.96 -7.85 10.08
N ARG A 35 -2.10 -7.24 9.83
CA ARG A 35 -2.95 -7.52 8.67
C ARG A 35 -3.33 -6.25 7.94
N PHE A 36 -3.59 -6.39 6.66
CA PHE A 36 -3.82 -5.27 5.75
C PHE A 36 -5.14 -5.43 5.02
N LEU A 37 -5.94 -4.37 5.04
CA LEU A 37 -7.16 -4.22 4.26
C LEU A 37 -6.87 -3.26 3.10
N ILE A 38 -6.91 -3.78 1.87
CA ILE A 38 -6.66 -2.96 0.67
C ILE A 38 -7.97 -2.33 0.21
N VAL A 39 -7.96 -1.01 0.01
CA VAL A 39 -9.11 -0.26 -0.49
C VAL A 39 -8.68 0.61 -1.67
N PRO A 40 -8.98 0.19 -2.91
CA PRO A 40 -8.68 0.99 -4.09
C PRO A 40 -9.56 2.24 -4.14
N ILE A 41 -8.96 3.39 -4.42
CA ILE A 41 -9.65 4.68 -4.46
C ILE A 41 -9.75 5.17 -5.91
N GLU A 42 -10.98 5.44 -6.35
CA GLU A 42 -11.22 6.12 -7.62
C GLU A 42 -10.92 7.62 -7.48
N GLU A 43 -10.03 8.12 -8.34
CA GLU A 43 -9.63 9.52 -8.33
C GLU A 43 -10.43 10.29 -9.39
N SER A 44 -11.27 11.23 -8.94
CA SER A 44 -12.11 12.02 -9.84
C SER A 44 -11.30 12.74 -10.92
N GLY A 45 -11.76 12.62 -12.16
CA GLY A 45 -11.14 13.25 -13.33
C GLY A 45 -9.77 12.68 -13.73
N LYS A 46 -9.35 11.53 -13.18
CA LYS A 46 -8.11 10.86 -13.57
C LYS A 46 -8.39 9.68 -14.50
N ILE A 47 -7.60 9.59 -15.57
CA ILE A 47 -7.69 8.52 -16.56
C ILE A 47 -6.76 7.38 -16.17
N LEU A 48 -7.27 6.15 -16.30
CA LEU A 48 -6.53 4.90 -16.12
C LEU A 48 -5.89 4.50 -17.45
N ASP A 49 -4.62 4.09 -17.42
CA ASP A 49 -3.96 3.46 -18.56
C ASP A 49 -4.36 1.96 -18.68
N SER A 50 -3.87 1.27 -19.72
CA SER A 50 -4.20 -0.15 -19.90
C SER A 50 -3.69 -1.06 -18.78
N THR A 51 -2.57 -0.70 -18.12
CA THR A 51 -2.06 -1.42 -16.95
C THR A 51 -2.97 -1.17 -15.74
N ASP A 52 -3.38 0.08 -15.53
CA ASP A 52 -4.28 0.49 -14.45
C ASP A 52 -5.63 -0.25 -14.57
N GLU A 53 -6.22 -0.28 -15.76
CA GLU A 53 -7.46 -1.01 -16.05
C GLU A 53 -7.32 -2.52 -15.82
N MET A 54 -6.20 -3.11 -16.25
CA MET A 54 -5.91 -4.53 -16.01
C MET A 54 -5.83 -4.82 -14.50
N MET A 55 -5.08 -4.02 -13.74
CA MET A 55 -4.97 -4.18 -12.28
C MET A 55 -6.33 -4.05 -11.60
N LYS A 56 -7.13 -3.03 -11.98
CA LYS A 56 -8.48 -2.83 -11.45
C LYS A 56 -9.39 -4.05 -11.69
N ARG A 57 -9.39 -4.59 -12.92
CA ARG A 57 -10.35 -5.63 -13.33
C ARG A 57 -9.94 -7.04 -12.94
N MET A 58 -8.65 -7.32 -12.81
CA MET A 58 -8.14 -8.68 -12.59
C MET A 58 -7.57 -8.89 -11.19
N VAL A 59 -7.01 -7.84 -10.57
CA VAL A 59 -6.26 -7.97 -9.32
C VAL A 59 -7.00 -7.33 -8.15
N LEU A 60 -7.47 -6.09 -8.31
CA LEU A 60 -8.14 -5.32 -7.25
C LEU A 60 -9.66 -5.55 -7.21
N THR A 61 -10.07 -6.80 -7.42
CA THR A 61 -11.48 -7.21 -7.43
C THR A 61 -11.97 -7.51 -6.02
N GLU A 62 -13.30 -7.45 -5.84
CA GLU A 62 -13.94 -7.84 -4.57
C GLU A 62 -13.56 -9.26 -4.14
N GLU A 63 -13.48 -10.18 -5.10
CA GLU A 63 -13.06 -11.56 -4.83
C GLU A 63 -11.63 -11.63 -4.28
N ASN A 64 -10.71 -10.78 -4.73
CA ASN A 64 -9.31 -10.84 -4.31
C ASN A 64 -9.06 -10.09 -3.01
N ILE A 65 -9.69 -8.92 -2.81
CA ILE A 65 -9.37 -8.00 -1.71
C ILE A 65 -10.57 -7.55 -0.87
N GLY A 66 -11.81 -7.79 -1.31
CA GLY A 66 -13.05 -7.33 -0.67
C GLY A 66 -13.13 -7.74 0.79
N GLY A 67 -12.85 -6.79 1.69
CA GLY A 67 -12.87 -7.01 3.15
C GLY A 67 -11.79 -7.94 3.70
N LYS A 68 -10.87 -8.45 2.88
CA LYS A 68 -9.89 -9.45 3.33
C LYS A 68 -8.77 -8.83 4.16
N GLN A 69 -8.41 -9.49 5.24
CA GLN A 69 -7.27 -9.16 6.10
C GLN A 69 -6.04 -9.94 5.66
N LEU A 70 -5.27 -9.34 4.75
CA LEU A 70 -4.12 -10.00 4.11
C LEU A 70 -2.86 -9.92 4.97
N GLY A 71 -1.98 -10.92 4.85
CA GLY A 71 -0.63 -10.82 5.39
C GLY A 71 0.24 -9.89 4.56
N ILE A 72 1.41 -9.49 5.08
CA ILE A 72 2.31 -8.56 4.37
C ILE A 72 2.76 -9.11 3.02
N ASN A 73 3.04 -10.41 2.91
CA ASN A 73 3.49 -11.01 1.65
C ASN A 73 2.37 -10.99 0.61
N ASP A 74 1.16 -11.40 0.97
CA ASP A 74 0.00 -11.40 0.07
C ASP A 74 -0.35 -9.97 -0.38
N THR A 75 -0.27 -9.02 0.54
CA THR A 75 -0.48 -7.58 0.26
C THR A 75 0.51 -7.07 -0.78
N VAL A 76 1.79 -7.42 -0.61
CA VAL A 76 2.86 -7.07 -1.54
C VAL A 76 2.66 -7.76 -2.89
N ASP A 77 2.17 -9.00 -2.92
CA ASP A 77 1.89 -9.72 -4.17
C ASP A 77 0.72 -9.12 -4.95
N VAL A 78 -0.36 -8.74 -4.24
CA VAL A 78 -1.52 -8.05 -4.84
C VAL A 78 -1.11 -6.69 -5.41
N LEU A 79 -0.44 -5.84 -4.62
CA LEU A 79 -0.08 -4.48 -5.04
C LEU A 79 1.18 -4.42 -5.91
N GLY A 80 1.93 -5.52 -5.98
CA GLY A 80 3.21 -5.64 -6.67
C GLY A 80 3.17 -6.39 -8.00
N GLY A 81 1.99 -6.78 -8.49
CA GLY A 81 1.85 -7.65 -9.67
C GLY A 81 2.44 -7.11 -10.98
N VAL A 82 2.77 -5.81 -11.05
CA VAL A 82 3.28 -5.13 -12.27
C VAL A 82 4.58 -4.35 -12.04
N PHE A 83 5.40 -4.77 -11.07
CA PHE A 83 6.70 -4.13 -10.86
C PHE A 83 7.51 -4.05 -12.17
N PRO A 84 8.23 -2.93 -12.41
CA PRO A 84 8.55 -1.87 -11.45
C PRO A 84 7.47 -0.79 -11.30
N LYS A 85 6.30 -0.92 -11.93
CA LYS A 85 5.18 -0.04 -11.62
C LYS A 85 4.56 -0.44 -10.28
N ALA A 86 4.19 0.55 -9.47
CA ALA A 86 3.49 0.38 -8.19
C ALA A 86 2.38 1.43 -8.07
N PRO A 87 1.43 1.28 -7.15
CA PRO A 87 0.43 2.31 -6.91
C PRO A 87 1.07 3.67 -6.68
N LEU A 88 0.52 4.71 -7.30
CA LEU A 88 1.08 6.06 -7.30
C LEU A 88 1.28 6.61 -5.88
N TRP A 89 0.31 6.34 -5.00
CA TRP A 89 0.32 6.67 -3.58
C TRP A 89 -0.43 5.59 -2.82
N ILE A 90 -0.06 5.38 -1.56
CA ILE A 90 -0.76 4.51 -0.61
C ILE A 90 -0.82 5.22 0.74
N ASN A 91 -2.03 5.45 1.23
CA ASN A 91 -2.31 6.02 2.53
C ASN A 91 -2.54 4.88 3.53
N VAL A 92 -1.77 4.89 4.61
CA VAL A 92 -1.80 3.85 5.64
C VAL A 92 -2.41 4.42 6.92
N SER A 93 -3.51 3.82 7.37
CA SER A 93 -4.17 4.15 8.64
C SER A 93 -4.32 2.91 9.51
N PHE A 94 -4.38 3.10 10.82
CA PHE A 94 -4.60 2.04 11.79
C PHE A 94 -6.08 1.94 12.13
N LEU A 95 -6.67 0.75 12.01
CA LEU A 95 -8.09 0.52 12.28
C LEU A 95 -8.34 -0.02 13.69
N GLY A 96 -7.39 -0.74 14.29
CA GLY A 96 -7.56 -1.33 15.62
C GLY A 96 -6.83 -2.66 15.79
N ILE A 97 -7.08 -3.31 16.92
CA ILE A 97 -6.54 -4.63 17.27
C ILE A 97 -7.70 -5.61 17.45
N ILE A 98 -7.57 -6.80 16.86
CA ILE A 98 -8.48 -7.94 17.05
C ILE A 98 -7.60 -9.14 17.40
N ASP A 99 -7.81 -9.79 18.54
CA ASP A 99 -7.07 -10.99 18.98
C ASP A 99 -5.55 -10.88 18.74
N GLU A 100 -4.94 -9.83 19.31
CA GLU A 100 -3.49 -9.52 19.22
C GLU A 100 -2.98 -9.20 17.79
N THR A 101 -3.89 -9.04 16.84
CA THR A 101 -3.60 -8.71 15.45
C THR A 101 -3.95 -7.25 15.17
N ALA A 102 -2.96 -6.44 14.81
CA ALA A 102 -3.17 -5.07 14.38
C ALA A 102 -3.66 -5.03 12.92
N ILE A 103 -4.72 -4.25 12.67
CA ILE A 103 -5.33 -4.10 11.35
C ILE A 103 -4.98 -2.72 10.79
N PHE A 104 -4.41 -2.69 9.60
CA PHE A 104 -4.06 -1.48 8.87
C PHE A 104 -4.85 -1.39 7.57
N LYS A 105 -5.40 -0.21 7.29
CA LYS A 105 -6.08 0.08 6.02
C LYS A 105 -5.10 0.74 5.05
N LEU A 106 -5.08 0.23 3.83
CA LEU A 106 -4.30 0.73 2.71
C LEU A 106 -5.25 1.31 1.67
N ASP A 107 -5.55 2.60 1.80
CA ASP A 107 -6.20 3.35 0.73
C ASP A 107 -5.18 3.57 -0.38
N THR A 108 -5.43 3.02 -1.56
CA THR A 108 -4.43 2.97 -2.64
C THR A 108 -4.95 3.59 -3.93
N SER A 109 -4.07 4.31 -4.63
CA SER A 109 -4.34 4.75 -5.99
C SER A 109 -4.58 3.56 -6.91
N LEU A 110 -5.52 3.71 -7.84
CA LEU A 110 -5.69 2.80 -8.98
C LEU A 110 -4.65 3.00 -10.10
N ARG A 111 -3.80 4.03 -9.99
CA ARG A 111 -2.81 4.40 -11.02
C ARG A 111 -1.45 3.83 -10.68
N PHE A 112 -0.94 2.92 -11.52
CA PHE A 112 0.34 2.25 -11.36
C PHE A 112 1.42 2.96 -12.17
N ARG A 113 2.43 3.51 -11.50
CA ARG A 113 3.45 4.35 -12.15
C ARG A 113 4.86 3.89 -11.84
N LYS A 114 5.79 4.28 -12.72
CA LYS A 114 7.22 4.00 -12.56
C LYS A 114 7.76 4.65 -11.28
N PRO A 115 8.87 4.13 -10.71
CA PRO A 115 9.40 4.60 -9.43
C PRO A 115 9.62 6.12 -9.36
N THR A 116 10.05 6.73 -10.46
CA THR A 116 10.33 8.17 -10.55
C THR A 116 9.10 9.07 -10.46
N LEU A 117 7.90 8.50 -10.56
CA LEU A 117 6.62 9.22 -10.53
C LEU A 117 5.82 8.92 -9.26
N LEU A 118 6.31 8.03 -8.39
CA LEU A 118 5.63 7.72 -7.14
C LEU A 118 5.58 8.97 -6.26
N GLN A 119 4.48 9.12 -5.53
CA GLN A 119 4.30 10.17 -4.54
C GLN A 119 4.82 9.72 -3.17
N ASN A 120 4.75 10.61 -2.18
CA ASN A 120 5.22 10.36 -0.82
C ASN A 120 6.71 10.02 -0.78
N VAL A 121 7.52 10.63 -1.66
CA VAL A 121 8.97 10.42 -1.69
C VAL A 121 9.64 11.05 -0.46
N GLU A 122 9.05 12.14 0.04
CA GLU A 122 9.46 12.86 1.23
C GLU A 122 9.38 12.03 2.52
N THR A 123 8.61 10.93 2.54
CA THR A 123 8.55 10.02 3.68
C THR A 123 9.78 9.10 3.77
N GLY A 124 10.57 9.01 2.68
CA GLY A 124 11.70 8.09 2.59
C GLY A 124 11.30 6.63 2.34
N HIS A 125 10.00 6.33 2.24
CA HIS A 125 9.45 5.00 2.01
C HIS A 125 8.26 5.03 1.03
N ALA A 126 8.40 5.78 -0.08
CA ALA A 126 7.43 5.82 -1.17
C ALA A 126 6.98 4.40 -1.65
N PRO A 127 5.71 4.20 -2.07
CA PRO A 127 4.66 5.20 -2.24
C PRO A 127 3.81 5.46 -0.97
N PHE A 128 4.28 5.03 0.21
CA PHE A 128 3.45 5.01 1.42
C PHE A 128 3.51 6.32 2.20
N LYS A 129 2.38 6.68 2.82
CA LYS A 129 2.22 7.80 3.74
C LYS A 129 1.33 7.39 4.90
N VAL A 130 1.76 7.72 6.12
CA VAL A 130 0.93 7.57 7.32
C VAL A 130 -0.18 8.62 7.34
N ILE A 131 -1.41 8.17 7.61
CA ILE A 131 -2.53 9.04 7.94
C ILE A 131 -2.71 9.01 9.45
N VAL A 132 -2.46 10.15 10.08
CA VAL A 132 -2.67 10.35 11.51
C VAL A 132 -4.09 10.89 11.69
N GLU A 133 -4.98 10.02 12.14
CA GLU A 133 -6.19 10.42 12.86
C GLU A 133 -5.89 10.54 14.35
#